data_AF-A0A418VFX2-F1
#
_entry.id   AF-A0A418VFX2-F1
#
_cell.length_a   1.000
_cell.length_b   1.000
_cell.length_c   1.000
_cell.angle_alpha   90.00
_cell.angle_beta   90.00
_cell.angle_gamma   90.00
#
_symmetry.space_group_name_H-M   'P 1'
#
loop_
_entity.id
_entity.type
_entity.pdbx_description
1 polymer ?
#
loop_
_entity_poly.entity_id
_entity_poly.type
_entity_poly.pdbx_seq_one_letter_code
_entity_poly.pdbx_strand_id
1 'polypeptide(L)'
;MTSALPNGRDLPDVAFYGKNKNLKSVVGQHLKAAGIPEAFGGLPEFEVSEDGQHASARFCWTTPEGWALSAEASFNFTFDRQGRRAWEGPWASSGTMRGDGHELSNETTDSLALVLHNALYTIQQMRRREPDWRWTLWYDVFHPEDCPDGKPVLAVGDLHGRLDLLEHLLARFRKHHFLFLGDYVDRGPDSAGVVRKVRELVTAGRATALLGNHDAWMMEALLDGADPTHWHHNGGLQTVLSYGPDGQAMRDDAAWMRAHLLRSVVIGPVLYAHAMRPDPSGHDVDAPIWGRPLAGDTPFYPLPEGVTHSVHGHTPLESAPLPVGLDDGSAAWFIDTGAVWTGRLCALNTKTWTPHVIEEDTADDHRP
;
A
#
# COMPACT_ATOMS: atom_id res chain seq x y z
N MET A 1 -19.01 35.73 12.91
CA MET A 1 -17.99 36.80 12.80
C MET A 1 -16.80 36.25 12.04
N THR A 2 -16.19 37.11 11.24
CA THR A 2 -15.23 36.91 10.13
C THR A 2 -14.12 35.88 10.30
N SER A 3 -13.82 35.13 9.22
CA SER A 3 -12.44 35.07 8.72
C SER A 3 -12.43 34.82 7.20
N ALA A 4 -12.06 35.87 6.47
CA ALA A 4 -11.54 35.75 5.12
C ALA A 4 -10.11 35.15 5.20
N LEU A 5 -9.72 34.37 4.19
CA LEU A 5 -8.37 33.82 4.10
C LEU A 5 -7.33 34.95 3.87
N PRO A 6 -6.11 34.86 4.45
CA PRO A 6 -5.14 35.97 4.41
C PRO A 6 -4.53 36.29 3.05
N ASN A 7 -4.70 35.47 2.01
CA ASN A 7 -3.82 35.55 0.84
C ASN A 7 -4.48 35.85 -0.50
N GLY A 8 -5.79 36.14 -0.57
CA GLY A 8 -6.43 36.69 -1.79
C GLY A 8 -6.14 35.92 -3.09
N ARG A 9 -5.78 34.63 -3.02
CA ARG A 9 -5.60 33.77 -4.18
C ARG A 9 -6.93 33.08 -4.41
N ASP A 10 -7.48 33.26 -5.60
CA ASP A 10 -8.57 32.43 -6.08
C ASP A 10 -8.21 30.96 -5.90
N LEU A 11 -9.17 30.18 -5.39
CA LEU A 11 -9.08 28.74 -5.38
C LEU A 11 -8.84 28.29 -6.83
N PRO A 12 -7.80 27.48 -7.12
CA PRO A 12 -7.68 26.91 -8.44
C PRO A 12 -8.96 26.14 -8.77
N ASP A 13 -9.50 26.43 -9.95
CA ASP A 13 -10.71 25.87 -10.49
C ASP A 13 -10.69 24.34 -10.31
N VAL A 14 -11.67 23.83 -9.55
CA VAL A 14 -11.73 22.41 -9.18
C VAL A 14 -12.19 21.61 -10.39
N ALA A 15 -11.26 21.32 -11.30
CA ALA A 15 -11.47 20.38 -12.39
C ALA A 15 -11.49 18.91 -11.94
N PHE A 16 -11.71 18.62 -10.64
CA PHE A 16 -11.95 17.27 -10.10
C PHE A 16 -13.45 16.94 -9.95
N TYR A 17 -14.33 17.78 -10.51
CA TYR A 17 -15.79 17.59 -10.50
C TYR A 17 -16.35 16.76 -11.68
N GLY A 18 -15.50 16.18 -12.54
CA GLY A 18 -15.88 15.92 -13.93
C GLY A 18 -16.04 14.49 -14.45
N LYS A 19 -15.55 13.41 -13.81
CA LYS A 19 -15.42 12.12 -14.52
C LYS A 19 -15.97 10.84 -13.89
N ASN A 20 -16.55 10.88 -12.67
CA ASN A 20 -17.34 9.73 -12.20
C ASN A 20 -18.84 10.04 -12.31
N LYS A 21 -19.35 10.03 -13.56
CA LYS A 21 -20.76 10.29 -13.86
C LYS A 21 -21.69 9.35 -13.10
N ASN A 22 -21.23 8.12 -12.82
CA ASN A 22 -21.99 7.11 -12.09
C ASN A 22 -22.17 7.48 -10.63
N LEU A 23 -21.14 7.92 -9.90
CA LEU A 23 -21.28 8.20 -8.47
C LEU A 23 -22.21 9.40 -8.20
N LYS A 24 -22.08 10.47 -8.99
CA LYS A 24 -22.99 11.63 -8.92
C LYS A 24 -24.42 11.27 -9.31
N SER A 25 -24.61 10.47 -10.36
CA SER A 25 -25.97 10.08 -10.78
C SER A 25 -26.61 9.10 -9.82
N VAL A 26 -25.85 8.17 -9.26
CA VAL A 26 -26.32 7.19 -8.27
C VAL A 26 -26.71 7.91 -6.99
N VAL A 27 -25.81 8.69 -6.39
CA VAL A 27 -26.10 9.45 -5.16
C VAL A 27 -27.25 10.44 -5.37
N GLY A 28 -27.25 11.20 -6.48
CA GLY A 28 -28.35 12.11 -6.81
C GLY A 28 -29.69 11.41 -7.05
N GLN A 29 -29.70 10.22 -7.67
CA GLN A 29 -30.92 9.43 -7.87
C GLN A 29 -31.47 8.85 -6.57
N HIS A 30 -30.62 8.38 -5.66
CA HIS A 30 -31.04 7.84 -4.37
C HIS A 30 -31.54 8.93 -3.41
N LEU A 31 -30.86 10.08 -3.33
CA LEU A 31 -31.33 11.23 -2.56
C LEU A 31 -32.70 11.71 -3.07
N LYS A 32 -32.87 11.78 -4.40
CA LYS A 32 -34.14 12.13 -5.03
C LYS A 32 -35.24 11.08 -4.79
N ALA A 33 -34.91 9.80 -4.80
CA ALA A 33 -35.85 8.71 -4.51
C ALA A 33 -36.30 8.68 -3.04
N ALA A 34 -35.44 9.14 -2.13
CA ALA A 34 -35.74 9.28 -0.70
C ALA A 34 -36.34 10.65 -0.32
N GLY A 35 -36.58 11.54 -1.28
CA GLY A 35 -37.19 12.85 -1.04
C GLY A 35 -36.27 13.90 -0.42
N ILE A 36 -34.96 13.67 -0.44
CA ILE A 36 -33.95 14.51 0.23
C ILE A 36 -33.39 15.54 -0.76
N PRO A 37 -33.29 16.83 -0.38
CA PRO A 37 -32.72 17.87 -1.25
C PRO A 37 -31.26 17.58 -1.62
N GLU A 38 -30.90 17.86 -2.88
CA GLU A 38 -29.58 17.57 -3.47
C GLU A 38 -28.42 18.42 -2.88
N ALA A 39 -28.68 19.25 -1.87
CA ALA A 39 -27.83 20.37 -1.47
C ALA A 39 -27.28 20.24 -0.04
N PHE A 40 -26.33 19.33 0.18
CA PHE A 40 -25.29 19.57 1.20
C PHE A 40 -24.23 20.52 0.62
N GLY A 41 -24.64 21.77 0.37
CA GLY A 41 -23.75 22.81 -0.14
C GLY A 41 -23.08 23.56 1.01
N GLY A 42 -21.82 23.22 1.32
CA GLY A 42 -21.05 23.92 2.36
C GLY A 42 -19.94 23.07 2.98
N LEU A 43 -19.08 23.70 3.80
CA LEU A 43 -18.14 22.97 4.65
C LEU A 43 -18.89 22.37 5.85
N PRO A 44 -18.68 21.08 6.18
CA PRO A 44 -19.25 20.51 7.41
C PRO A 44 -18.64 21.14 8.65
N GLU A 45 -19.40 21.12 9.74
CA GLU A 45 -18.82 21.16 11.07
C GLU A 45 -18.09 19.83 11.33
N PHE A 46 -16.98 19.85 12.05
CA PHE A 46 -16.26 18.62 12.36
C PHE A 46 -15.66 18.63 13.76
N GLU A 47 -15.50 17.43 14.29
CA GLU A 47 -14.85 17.14 15.56
C GLU A 47 -13.86 16.00 15.35
N VAL A 48 -12.63 16.18 15.83
CA VAL A 48 -11.61 15.13 15.83
C VAL A 48 -11.40 14.70 17.27
N SER A 49 -11.51 13.41 17.53
CA SER A 49 -11.17 12.80 18.81
C SER A 49 -9.96 11.90 18.64
N GLU A 50 -9.00 11.98 19.55
CA GLU A 50 -7.78 11.19 19.53
C GLU A 50 -7.60 10.46 20.87
N ASP A 51 -7.30 9.18 20.79
CA ASP A 51 -6.88 8.31 21.90
C ASP A 51 -5.62 7.62 21.41
N GLY A 52 -4.44 8.17 21.73
CA GLY A 52 -3.11 7.52 21.65
C GLY A 52 -2.70 6.83 20.34
N GLN A 53 -3.42 5.79 19.95
CA GLN A 53 -3.28 4.95 18.76
C GLN A 53 -4.42 5.08 17.74
N HIS A 54 -5.55 5.70 18.10
CA HIS A 54 -6.71 5.87 17.24
C HIS A 54 -7.13 7.33 17.17
N ALA A 55 -7.68 7.73 16.03
CA ALA A 55 -8.51 8.92 15.98
C ALA A 55 -9.78 8.67 15.20
N SER A 56 -10.83 9.35 15.61
CA SER A 56 -12.03 9.47 14.79
C SER A 56 -12.26 10.91 14.43
N ALA A 57 -12.71 11.12 13.20
CA ALA A 57 -13.17 12.41 12.75
C ALA A 57 -14.65 12.29 12.41
N ARG A 58 -15.47 13.07 13.11
CA ARG A 58 -16.90 13.19 12.88
C ARG A 58 -17.18 14.47 12.11
N PHE A 59 -17.99 14.36 11.06
CA PHE A 59 -18.41 15.45 10.21
C PHE A 59 -19.91 15.56 10.24
N CYS A 60 -20.40 16.79 10.38
CA CYS A 60 -21.82 17.10 10.43
C CYS A 60 -22.16 18.16 9.38
N TRP A 61 -23.12 17.86 8.51
CA TRP A 61 -23.72 18.83 7.60
C TRP A 61 -25.17 19.06 8.02
N THR A 62 -25.62 20.30 7.91
CA THR A 62 -27.02 20.66 8.07
C THR A 62 -27.51 21.38 6.82
N THR A 63 -28.69 21.00 6.31
CA THR A 63 -29.33 21.73 5.22
C THR A 63 -30.23 22.84 5.79
N PRO A 64 -30.53 23.89 5.01
CA PRO A 64 -31.48 24.93 5.41
C PRO A 64 -32.88 24.39 5.77
N GLU A 65 -33.25 23.25 5.19
CA GLU A 65 -34.52 22.54 5.42
C GLU A 65 -34.51 21.66 6.69
N GLY A 66 -33.41 21.65 7.46
CA GLY A 66 -33.34 20.96 8.76
C GLY A 66 -32.86 19.51 8.70
N TRP A 67 -32.34 19.05 7.57
CA TRP A 67 -31.71 17.73 7.46
C TRP A 67 -30.29 17.78 8.03
N ALA A 68 -29.95 16.80 8.87
CA ALA A 68 -28.62 16.62 9.44
C ALA A 68 -27.99 15.33 8.92
N LEU A 69 -26.80 15.42 8.34
CA LEU A 69 -25.97 14.29 7.96
C LEU A 69 -24.77 14.24 8.89
N SER A 70 -24.51 13.08 9.48
CA SER A 70 -23.30 12.82 10.25
C SER A 70 -22.51 11.68 9.60
N ALA A 71 -21.20 11.86 9.45
CA ALA A 71 -20.28 10.82 9.01
C ALA A 71 -19.12 10.72 10.00
N GLU A 72 -18.70 9.51 10.35
CA GLU A 72 -17.54 9.28 11.20
C GLU A 72 -16.54 8.40 10.46
N ALA A 73 -15.28 8.83 10.44
CA ALA A 73 -14.17 8.09 9.86
C ALA A 73 -13.16 7.78 10.95
N SER A 74 -12.74 6.52 11.06
CA SER A 74 -11.74 6.06 12.01
C SER A 74 -10.40 5.85 11.33
N PHE A 75 -9.35 6.39 11.95
CA PHE A 75 -7.96 6.36 11.52
C PHE A 75 -7.10 5.73 12.62
N ASN A 76 -6.07 5.02 12.21
CA ASN A 76 -5.03 4.56 13.12
C ASN A 76 -3.85 5.53 13.05
N PHE A 77 -3.24 5.76 14.21
CA PHE A 77 -1.94 6.40 14.28
C PHE A 77 -0.86 5.39 13.94
N THR A 78 0.00 5.78 13.00
CA THR A 78 1.28 5.15 12.82
C THR A 78 2.38 6.16 13.10
N PHE A 79 3.56 5.65 13.43
CA PHE A 79 4.76 6.45 13.39
C PHE A 79 5.51 6.04 12.14
N ASP A 80 5.86 7.01 11.32
CA ASP A 80 6.77 6.72 10.24
C ASP A 80 8.13 6.25 10.81
N ARG A 81 8.96 5.67 9.94
CA ARG A 81 10.26 5.12 10.34
C ARG A 81 11.23 6.17 10.91
N GLN A 82 10.91 7.46 10.80
CA GLN A 82 11.67 8.59 11.34
C GLN A 82 11.09 9.10 12.67
N GLY A 83 10.11 8.38 13.24
CA GLY A 83 9.47 8.69 14.51
C GLY A 83 8.44 9.81 14.43
N ARG A 84 8.00 10.22 13.24
CA ARG A 84 7.00 11.27 13.07
C ARG A 84 5.60 10.66 12.97
N ARG A 85 4.61 11.37 13.49
CA ARG A 85 3.20 10.95 13.44
C ARG A 85 2.72 10.91 11.98
N ALA A 86 2.14 9.78 11.58
CA ALA A 86 1.47 9.54 10.32
C ALA A 86 0.09 8.95 10.60
N TRP A 87 -0.83 9.13 9.65
CA TRP A 87 -2.20 8.65 9.75
C TRP A 87 -2.44 7.57 8.72
N GLU A 88 -2.96 6.44 9.17
CA GLU A 88 -3.33 5.31 8.32
C GLU A 88 -4.85 5.12 8.39
N GLY A 89 -5.53 5.12 7.24
CA GLY A 89 -6.98 4.97 7.18
C GLY A 89 -7.65 5.79 6.06
N PRO A 90 -8.99 5.83 6.02
CA PRO A 90 -9.89 5.34 7.06
C PRO A 90 -10.11 3.82 6.98
N TRP A 91 -10.13 3.15 8.13
CA TRP A 91 -10.31 1.69 8.23
C TRP A 91 -11.75 1.28 8.51
N ALA A 92 -12.49 2.18 9.14
CA ALA A 92 -13.91 2.04 9.37
C ALA A 92 -14.56 3.39 9.16
N SER A 93 -15.75 3.37 8.56
CA SER A 93 -16.45 4.60 8.23
C SER A 93 -17.95 4.37 8.38
N SER A 94 -18.61 5.22 9.15
CA SER A 94 -20.04 5.15 9.40
C SER A 94 -20.76 6.44 9.02
N GLY A 95 -22.06 6.35 8.74
CA GLY A 95 -22.87 7.50 8.38
C GLY A 95 -24.31 7.36 8.89
N THR A 96 -24.90 8.47 9.29
CA THR A 96 -26.30 8.57 9.69
C THR A 96 -26.89 9.86 9.16
N MET A 97 -28.11 9.80 8.63
CA MET A 97 -28.84 10.98 8.18
C MET A 97 -30.19 11.08 8.88
N ARG A 98 -30.53 12.27 9.35
CA ARG A 98 -31.73 12.54 10.15
C ARG A 98 -32.43 13.79 9.64
N GLY A 99 -33.75 13.72 9.42
CA GLY A 99 -34.57 14.84 8.97
C GLY A 99 -36.04 14.46 8.89
N ASP A 100 -36.94 15.43 9.12
CA ASP A 100 -38.40 15.26 9.06
C ASP A 100 -38.96 14.04 9.83
N GLY A 101 -38.36 13.69 10.98
CA GLY A 101 -38.79 12.56 11.81
C GLY A 101 -38.32 11.18 11.33
N HIS A 102 -37.45 11.14 10.32
CA HIS A 102 -36.84 9.93 9.78
C HIS A 102 -35.34 9.85 10.10
N GLU A 103 -34.84 8.64 10.34
CA GLU A 103 -33.43 8.32 10.52
C GLU A 103 -33.03 7.19 9.56
N LEU A 104 -31.95 7.40 8.83
CA LEU A 104 -31.36 6.43 7.91
C LEU A 104 -29.95 6.09 8.39
N SER A 105 -29.68 4.79 8.58
CA SER A 105 -28.39 4.25 9.02
C SER A 105 -27.84 3.23 8.01
N ASN A 106 -26.57 2.86 8.18
CA ASN A 106 -25.81 2.02 7.26
C ASN A 106 -26.37 0.60 6.98
N GLU A 107 -27.42 0.15 7.67
CA GLU A 107 -28.04 -1.17 7.42
C GLU A 107 -28.94 -1.20 6.19
N THR A 108 -29.33 -0.02 5.67
CA THR A 108 -30.04 0.10 4.40
C THR A 108 -29.07 0.58 3.31
N THR A 109 -28.67 -0.36 2.46
CA THR A 109 -28.09 -0.26 1.10
C THR A 109 -27.75 1.14 0.56
N ASP A 110 -26.54 1.28 -0.02
CA ASP A 110 -26.04 2.43 -0.81
C ASP A 110 -25.43 3.64 -0.06
N SER A 111 -25.34 3.58 1.27
CA SER A 111 -24.66 4.61 2.12
C SER A 111 -23.11 4.55 2.06
N LEU A 112 -22.51 3.44 1.61
CA LEU A 112 -21.05 3.25 1.59
C LEU A 112 -20.34 4.26 0.67
N ALA A 113 -20.95 4.60 -0.47
CA ALA A 113 -20.39 5.55 -1.44
C ALA A 113 -20.37 7.00 -0.91
N LEU A 114 -21.39 7.38 -0.13
CA LEU A 114 -21.47 8.70 0.51
C LEU A 114 -20.45 8.82 1.65
N VAL A 115 -20.26 7.73 2.40
CA VAL A 115 -19.30 7.65 3.49
C VAL A 115 -17.86 7.64 2.97
N LEU A 116 -17.54 6.88 1.92
CA LEU A 116 -16.25 6.91 1.21
C LEU A 116 -15.97 8.27 0.58
N HIS A 117 -16.97 8.88 -0.06
CA HIS A 117 -16.87 10.23 -0.61
C HIS A 117 -16.54 11.27 0.48
N ASN A 118 -17.23 11.20 1.61
CA ASN A 118 -17.03 12.12 2.72
C ASN A 118 -15.70 11.90 3.44
N ALA A 119 -15.21 10.67 3.53
CA ALA A 119 -13.90 10.39 4.12
C ALA A 119 -12.74 10.85 3.20
N LEU A 120 -12.86 10.67 1.88
CA LEU A 120 -11.89 11.20 0.91
C LEU A 120 -11.91 12.74 0.86
N TYR A 121 -13.10 13.34 0.90
CA TYR A 121 -13.26 14.79 0.99
C TYR A 121 -12.70 15.34 2.32
N THR A 122 -12.94 14.63 3.43
CA THR A 122 -12.38 14.92 4.75
C THR A 122 -10.86 14.99 4.73
N ILE A 123 -10.20 13.97 4.18
CA ILE A 123 -8.74 13.92 4.05
C ILE A 123 -8.25 15.11 3.21
N GLN A 124 -8.99 15.47 2.16
CA GLN A 124 -8.67 16.62 1.31
C GLN A 124 -8.83 17.97 2.03
N GLN A 125 -9.83 18.13 2.91
CA GLN A 125 -10.05 19.36 3.68
C GLN A 125 -9.08 19.50 4.84
N MET A 126 -8.74 18.41 5.53
CA MET A 126 -7.73 18.41 6.61
C MET A 126 -6.35 18.83 6.09
N ARG A 127 -5.95 18.34 4.91
CA ARG A 127 -4.74 18.77 4.19
C ARG A 127 -4.65 20.27 3.92
N ARG A 128 -5.77 20.96 3.75
CA ARG A 128 -5.81 22.42 3.47
C ARG A 128 -5.62 23.26 4.73
N ARG A 129 -6.00 22.74 5.91
CA ARG A 129 -5.97 23.49 7.17
C ARG A 129 -4.73 23.19 8.02
N GLU A 130 -4.17 21.98 7.91
CA GLU A 130 -3.01 21.51 8.69
C GLU A 130 -1.87 21.08 7.74
N PRO A 131 -1.23 22.02 7.02
CA PRO A 131 -0.22 21.71 5.99
C PRO A 131 1.06 21.05 6.55
N ASP A 132 1.30 21.15 7.86
CA ASP A 132 2.43 20.51 8.54
C ASP A 132 2.17 19.03 8.88
N TRP A 133 0.94 18.52 8.66
CA TRP A 133 0.59 17.12 8.89
C TRP A 133 0.96 16.25 7.68
N ARG A 134 1.74 15.18 7.91
CA ARG A 134 2.12 14.22 6.87
C ARG A 134 1.05 13.15 6.73
N TRP A 135 0.40 13.14 5.57
CA TRP A 135 -0.58 12.13 5.18
C TRP A 135 0.07 11.18 4.18
N THR A 136 0.32 9.92 4.56
CA THR A 136 0.74 8.85 3.64
C THR A 136 -0.48 8.41 2.80
N LEU A 137 -0.81 9.18 1.76
CA LEU A 137 -1.71 8.68 0.73
C LEU A 137 -0.91 7.73 -0.16
N TRP A 138 -1.17 6.42 -0.02
CA TRP A 138 -0.90 5.31 -0.95
C TRP A 138 0.53 5.08 -1.45
N TYR A 139 1.44 6.02 -1.20
CA TYR A 139 2.86 5.98 -1.50
C TYR A 139 3.58 6.35 -0.22
N ASP A 140 4.31 5.40 0.36
CA ASP A 140 5.24 5.75 1.41
C ASP A 140 6.40 6.50 0.74
N VAL A 141 6.35 7.82 0.73
CA VAL A 141 7.35 8.63 -0.01
C VAL A 141 8.66 8.57 0.76
N PHE A 142 9.70 8.01 0.12
CA PHE A 142 11.03 7.83 0.70
C PHE A 142 12.05 8.48 -0.21
N HIS A 143 12.53 9.66 0.14
CA HIS A 143 13.42 10.38 -0.75
C HIS A 143 14.82 9.73 -0.82
N PRO A 144 15.59 9.90 -1.92
CA PRO A 144 16.95 9.37 -2.00
C PRO A 144 17.87 9.84 -0.86
N GLU A 145 17.63 11.03 -0.33
CA GLU A 145 18.29 11.58 0.86
C GLU A 145 17.88 10.89 2.17
N ASP A 146 16.75 10.18 2.18
CA ASP A 146 16.31 9.35 3.31
C ASP A 146 17.03 7.99 3.34
N CYS A 147 17.71 7.58 2.26
CA CYS A 147 18.65 6.45 2.31
C CYS A 147 19.75 6.81 3.32
N PRO A 148 19.94 6.08 4.43
CA PRO A 148 20.79 6.51 5.56
C PRO A 148 22.26 6.82 5.23
N ASP A 149 22.71 6.47 4.01
CA ASP A 149 24.07 6.68 3.52
C ASP A 149 24.13 7.16 2.04
N GLY A 150 23.02 7.59 1.44
CA GLY A 150 22.97 7.97 0.00
C GLY A 150 23.39 6.85 -0.97
N LYS A 151 23.30 5.59 -0.50
CA LYS A 151 23.76 4.40 -1.24
C LYS A 151 22.88 4.12 -2.45
N PRO A 152 23.44 3.54 -3.54
CA PRO A 152 22.64 3.09 -4.66
C PRO A 152 21.61 2.04 -4.21
N VAL A 153 20.39 2.15 -4.72
CA VAL A 153 19.30 1.20 -4.46
C VAL A 153 19.47 -0.03 -5.34
N LEU A 154 19.36 -1.20 -4.72
CA LEU A 154 19.29 -2.49 -5.39
C LEU A 154 17.93 -3.12 -5.08
N ALA A 155 17.03 -3.09 -6.06
CA ALA A 155 15.71 -3.71 -5.94
C ALA A 155 15.87 -5.23 -6.05
N VAL A 156 15.25 -6.00 -5.16
CA VAL A 156 15.38 -7.46 -5.05
C VAL A 156 14.01 -8.07 -5.31
N GLY A 157 13.95 -9.00 -6.26
CA GLY A 157 12.73 -9.75 -6.56
C GLY A 157 12.33 -10.73 -5.45
N ASP A 158 11.28 -11.48 -5.74
CA ASP A 158 10.58 -12.35 -4.79
C ASP A 158 11.50 -13.47 -4.28
N LEU A 159 11.49 -13.69 -2.97
CA LEU A 159 12.45 -14.55 -2.29
C LEU A 159 11.90 -15.94 -1.99
N HIS A 160 10.63 -16.03 -1.57
CA HIS A 160 9.94 -17.29 -1.28
C HIS A 160 10.82 -18.30 -0.51
N GLY A 161 11.32 -17.91 0.67
CA GLY A 161 12.12 -18.78 1.52
C GLY A 161 13.50 -19.18 0.98
N ARG A 162 14.02 -18.53 -0.08
CA ARG A 162 15.39 -18.73 -0.61
C ARG A 162 16.44 -17.92 0.14
N LEU A 163 16.66 -18.28 1.41
CA LEU A 163 17.70 -17.64 2.23
C LEU A 163 19.09 -17.77 1.58
N ASP A 164 19.39 -18.91 0.98
CA ASP A 164 20.65 -19.19 0.28
C ASP A 164 20.96 -18.15 -0.81
N LEU A 165 19.99 -17.87 -1.69
CA LEU A 165 20.15 -16.86 -2.75
C LEU A 165 20.26 -15.44 -2.17
N LEU A 166 19.51 -15.16 -1.10
CA LEU A 166 19.62 -13.88 -0.39
C LEU A 166 21.03 -13.70 0.20
N GLU A 167 21.60 -14.71 0.84
CA GLU A 167 22.95 -14.64 1.41
C GLU A 167 24.02 -14.42 0.35
N HIS A 168 23.91 -15.11 -0.80
CA HIS A 168 24.78 -14.88 -1.96
C HIS A 168 24.68 -13.44 -2.49
N LEU A 169 23.46 -12.91 -2.60
CA LEU A 169 23.23 -11.52 -2.99
C LEU A 169 23.90 -10.55 -2.00
N LEU A 170 23.67 -10.73 -0.70
CA LEU A 170 24.18 -9.86 0.35
C LEU A 170 25.72 -9.88 0.43
N ALA A 171 26.34 -11.03 0.19
CA ALA A 171 27.79 -11.18 0.13
C ALA A 171 28.39 -10.35 -1.01
N ARG A 172 27.72 -10.32 -2.17
CA ARG A 172 28.13 -9.60 -3.39
C ARG A 172 27.89 -8.09 -3.30
N PHE A 173 26.80 -7.63 -2.69
CA PHE A 173 26.36 -6.22 -2.75
C PHE A 173 26.42 -5.46 -1.41
N ARG A 174 27.57 -5.46 -0.74
CA ARG A 174 27.73 -4.91 0.63
C ARG A 174 27.48 -3.40 0.79
N LYS A 175 27.58 -2.62 -0.28
CA LYS A 175 27.48 -1.15 -0.26
C LYS A 175 26.14 -0.59 -0.74
N HIS A 176 25.16 -1.44 -1.06
CA HIS A 176 23.86 -1.01 -1.56
C HIS A 176 22.86 -0.86 -0.42
N HIS A 177 21.84 -0.03 -0.67
CA HIS A 177 20.58 -0.08 0.07
C HIS A 177 19.68 -1.09 -0.63
N PHE A 178 19.21 -2.10 0.09
CA PHE A 178 18.34 -3.12 -0.50
C PHE A 178 16.91 -2.63 -0.47
N LEU A 179 16.19 -2.86 -1.56
CA LEU A 179 14.76 -2.65 -1.60
C LEU A 179 14.10 -3.99 -1.98
N PHE A 180 13.52 -4.65 -0.99
CA PHE A 180 12.85 -5.93 -1.21
C PHE A 180 11.41 -5.70 -1.66
N LEU A 181 11.02 -6.36 -2.76
CA LEU A 181 9.71 -6.15 -3.39
C LEU A 181 8.56 -6.93 -2.74
N GLY A 182 8.83 -7.73 -1.72
CA GLY A 182 7.82 -8.57 -1.06
C GLY A 182 8.03 -10.06 -1.32
N ASP A 183 7.06 -10.87 -0.88
CA ASP A 183 7.04 -12.32 -1.02
C ASP A 183 8.29 -12.99 -0.43
N TYR A 184 8.47 -12.75 0.87
CA TYR A 184 9.55 -13.31 1.67
C TYR A 184 9.29 -14.78 2.01
N VAL A 185 8.02 -15.08 2.26
CA VAL A 185 7.54 -16.35 2.79
C VAL A 185 6.99 -17.26 1.69
N ASP A 186 6.67 -18.48 2.09
CA ASP A 186 6.02 -19.54 1.31
C ASP A 186 6.92 -20.23 0.28
N ARG A 187 6.51 -21.45 -0.08
CA ARG A 187 7.05 -22.33 -1.13
C ARG A 187 8.45 -22.87 -0.86
N GLY A 188 9.44 -22.02 -0.59
CA GLY A 188 10.83 -22.42 -0.41
C GLY A 188 11.15 -22.88 1.01
N PRO A 189 12.41 -23.29 1.24
CA PRO A 189 12.77 -24.08 2.42
C PRO A 189 12.92 -23.27 3.71
N ASP A 190 13.25 -21.97 3.66
CA ASP A 190 13.64 -21.20 4.84
C ASP A 190 13.02 -19.79 4.90
N SER A 191 11.69 -19.72 4.97
CA SER A 191 10.96 -18.46 5.15
C SER A 191 11.33 -17.74 6.46
N ALA A 192 11.49 -18.48 7.56
CA ALA A 192 11.92 -17.91 8.84
C ALA A 192 13.30 -17.24 8.77
N GLY A 193 14.25 -17.86 8.06
CA GLY A 193 15.56 -17.31 7.77
C GLY A 193 15.51 -16.03 6.96
N VAL A 194 14.72 -16.03 5.88
CA VAL A 194 14.53 -14.83 5.04
C VAL A 194 13.95 -13.67 5.83
N VAL A 195 12.84 -13.87 6.56
CA VAL A 195 12.19 -12.79 7.32
C VAL A 195 13.12 -12.23 8.39
N ARG A 196 13.85 -13.10 9.11
CA ARG A 196 14.87 -12.67 10.08
C ARG A 196 15.95 -11.80 9.44
N LYS A 197 16.48 -12.22 8.28
CA LYS A 197 17.53 -11.48 7.57
C LYS A 197 17.03 -10.13 7.06
N VAL A 198 15.83 -10.09 6.49
CA VAL A 198 15.19 -8.85 6.02
C VAL A 198 14.95 -7.90 7.19
N ARG A 199 14.44 -8.39 8.32
CA ARG A 199 14.28 -7.59 9.55
C ARG A 199 15.61 -6.99 9.99
N GLU A 200 16.67 -7.80 10.12
CA GLU A 200 18.00 -7.32 10.52
C GLU A 200 18.48 -6.16 9.63
N LEU A 201 18.29 -6.28 8.31
CA LEU A 201 18.70 -5.24 7.35
C LEU A 201 17.83 -3.98 7.45
N VAL A 202 16.51 -4.13 7.62
CA VAL A 202 15.59 -3.00 7.82
C VAL A 202 15.92 -2.26 9.12
N THR A 203 16.09 -2.98 10.23
CA THR A 203 16.45 -2.40 11.54
C THR A 203 17.81 -1.70 11.50
N ALA A 204 18.77 -2.22 10.72
CA ALA A 204 20.08 -1.59 10.51
C ALA A 204 20.05 -0.38 9.55
N GLY A 205 18.88 0.02 9.02
CA GLY A 205 18.76 1.10 8.04
C GLY A 205 19.38 0.75 6.67
N ARG A 206 19.62 -0.53 6.40
CA ARG A 206 20.23 -1.02 5.16
C ARG A 206 19.22 -1.52 4.13
N ALA A 207 17.95 -1.59 4.50
CA ALA A 207 16.91 -2.02 3.59
C ALA A 207 15.56 -1.31 3.79
N THR A 208 14.83 -1.22 2.69
CA THR A 208 13.39 -0.99 2.62
C THR A 208 12.72 -2.29 2.18
N ALA A 209 11.55 -2.60 2.73
CA ALA A 209 10.88 -3.88 2.52
C ALA A 209 9.41 -3.60 2.22
N LEU A 210 8.94 -4.13 1.09
CA LEU A 210 7.56 -3.99 0.64
C LEU A 210 6.73 -5.21 1.02
N LEU A 211 5.41 -5.04 1.02
CA LEU A 211 4.46 -6.09 1.30
C LEU A 211 4.13 -6.87 0.03
N GLY A 212 4.43 -8.17 0.02
CA GLY A 212 3.97 -9.10 -0.99
C GLY A 212 2.61 -9.71 -0.68
N ASN A 213 2.06 -10.43 -1.64
CA ASN A 213 0.74 -11.04 -1.51
C ASN A 213 0.76 -12.32 -0.66
N HIS A 214 1.87 -13.06 -0.67
CA HIS A 214 2.08 -14.20 0.22
C HIS A 214 2.28 -13.77 1.67
N ASP A 215 2.99 -12.66 1.85
CA ASP A 215 3.19 -12.03 3.14
C ASP A 215 1.83 -11.59 3.75
N ALA A 216 0.95 -11.01 2.92
CA ALA A 216 -0.40 -10.62 3.32
C ALA A 216 -1.24 -11.82 3.78
N TRP A 217 -1.28 -12.91 3.01
CA TRP A 217 -1.98 -14.13 3.40
C TRP A 217 -1.50 -14.70 4.73
N MET A 218 -0.18 -14.72 4.98
CA MET A 218 0.36 -15.14 6.27
C MET A 218 -0.15 -14.26 7.42
N MET A 219 -0.13 -12.93 7.25
CA MET A 219 -0.59 -11.99 8.28
C MET A 219 -2.10 -12.14 8.56
N GLU A 220 -2.92 -12.21 7.52
CA GLU A 220 -4.36 -12.40 7.63
C GLU A 220 -4.71 -13.69 8.40
N ALA A 221 -4.02 -14.79 8.08
CA ALA A 221 -4.22 -16.06 8.75
C ALA A 221 -3.79 -16.05 10.23
N LEU A 222 -2.68 -15.38 10.55
CA LEU A 222 -2.09 -15.43 11.89
C LEU A 222 -2.59 -14.37 12.86
N LEU A 223 -2.99 -13.20 12.34
CA LEU A 223 -3.32 -12.01 13.14
C LEU A 223 -4.80 -11.66 13.08
N ASP A 224 -5.47 -11.95 11.96
CA ASP A 224 -6.83 -11.48 11.68
C ASP A 224 -7.86 -12.64 11.68
N GLY A 225 -7.41 -13.88 11.86
CA GLY A 225 -8.26 -15.05 11.99
C GLY A 225 -8.82 -15.56 10.65
N ALA A 226 -8.22 -15.18 9.53
CA ALA A 226 -8.61 -15.69 8.21
C ALA A 226 -8.37 -17.21 8.11
N ASP A 227 -9.18 -17.89 7.29
CA ASP A 227 -9.01 -19.33 7.02
C ASP A 227 -7.65 -19.56 6.31
N PRO A 228 -6.71 -20.29 6.94
CA PRO A 228 -5.38 -20.49 6.37
C PRO A 228 -5.38 -21.48 5.20
N THR A 229 -6.50 -22.10 4.86
CA THR A 229 -6.58 -23.13 3.81
C THR A 229 -6.06 -22.60 2.47
N HIS A 230 -6.45 -21.39 2.07
CA HIS A 230 -5.97 -20.81 0.81
C HIS A 230 -4.46 -20.55 0.83
N TRP A 231 -3.96 -19.97 1.93
CA TRP A 231 -2.53 -19.73 2.14
C TRP A 231 -1.71 -21.02 2.12
N HIS A 232 -2.17 -22.06 2.82
CA HIS A 232 -1.50 -23.37 2.86
C HIS A 232 -1.36 -24.00 1.47
N HIS A 233 -2.41 -23.94 0.63
CA HIS A 233 -2.36 -24.46 -0.74
C HIS A 233 -1.36 -23.70 -1.63
N ASN A 234 -1.04 -22.45 -1.29
CA ASN A 234 -0.12 -21.60 -2.03
C ASN A 234 1.31 -21.61 -1.49
N GLY A 235 1.64 -22.56 -0.60
CA GLY A 235 3.00 -22.74 -0.08
C GLY A 235 3.19 -22.29 1.37
N GLY A 236 2.11 -21.91 2.07
CA GLY A 236 2.15 -21.55 3.49
C GLY A 236 2.59 -22.68 4.41
N LEU A 237 2.41 -23.94 4.02
CA LEU A 237 2.88 -25.08 4.83
C LEU A 237 4.40 -25.10 4.98
N GLN A 238 5.15 -24.73 3.93
CA GLN A 238 6.61 -24.62 3.98
C GLN A 238 7.04 -23.51 4.94
N THR A 239 6.31 -22.39 4.96
CA THR A 239 6.52 -21.32 5.95
C THR A 239 6.36 -21.87 7.36
N VAL A 240 5.22 -22.52 7.67
CA VAL A 240 4.96 -23.12 8.99
C VAL A 240 6.07 -24.09 9.40
N LEU A 241 6.51 -24.95 8.49
CA LEU A 241 7.60 -25.91 8.75
C LEU A 241 8.93 -25.20 9.07
N SER A 242 9.24 -24.08 8.40
CA SER A 242 10.49 -23.33 8.63
C SER A 242 10.58 -22.68 10.02
N TYR A 243 9.44 -22.37 10.65
CA TYR A 243 9.40 -21.78 12.01
C TYR A 243 9.37 -22.83 13.13
N GLY A 244 9.08 -24.09 12.81
CA GLY A 244 8.94 -25.15 13.81
C GLY A 244 7.62 -25.09 14.61
N PRO A 245 7.46 -25.97 15.61
CA PRO A 245 6.15 -26.31 16.17
C PRO A 245 5.54 -25.25 17.12
N ASP A 246 6.35 -24.32 17.65
CA ASP A 246 5.90 -23.36 18.66
C ASP A 246 5.03 -22.23 18.07
N GLY A 247 5.26 -21.86 16.81
CA GLY A 247 4.47 -20.87 16.07
C GLY A 247 4.51 -19.44 16.63
N GLN A 248 4.99 -19.21 17.86
CA GLN A 248 5.07 -17.88 18.46
C GLN A 248 6.00 -16.96 17.68
N ALA A 249 7.20 -17.43 17.32
CA ALA A 249 8.14 -16.67 16.51
C ALA A 249 7.54 -16.24 15.15
N MET A 250 6.71 -17.11 14.54
CA MET A 250 6.02 -16.80 13.28
C MET A 250 4.98 -15.69 13.46
N ARG A 251 4.23 -15.67 14.58
CA ARG A 251 3.26 -14.60 14.89
C ARG A 251 3.97 -13.29 15.20
N ASP A 252 5.06 -13.33 15.96
CA ASP A 252 5.88 -12.14 16.24
C ASP A 252 6.43 -11.57 14.93
N ASP A 253 6.81 -12.46 14.00
CA ASP A 253 7.30 -12.06 12.70
C ASP A 253 6.22 -11.46 11.80
N ALA A 254 5.02 -12.05 11.77
CA ALA A 254 3.87 -11.47 11.11
C ALA A 254 3.51 -10.09 11.68
N ALA A 255 3.52 -9.92 13.01
CA ALA A 255 3.21 -8.65 13.66
C ALA A 255 4.25 -7.56 13.30
N TRP A 256 5.54 -7.93 13.25
CA TRP A 256 6.58 -7.04 12.76
C TRP A 256 6.36 -6.68 11.28
N MET A 257 6.04 -7.66 10.43
CA MET A 257 5.78 -7.43 9.01
C MET A 257 4.64 -6.42 8.83
N ARG A 258 3.51 -6.61 9.53
CA ARG A 258 2.36 -5.69 9.49
C ARG A 258 2.74 -4.26 9.87
N ALA A 259 3.64 -4.09 10.83
CA ALA A 259 4.06 -2.77 11.30
C ALA A 259 5.14 -2.11 10.42
N HIS A 260 5.83 -2.84 9.54
CA HIS A 260 7.03 -2.33 8.86
C HIS A 260 6.99 -2.45 7.34
N LEU A 261 6.25 -3.39 6.75
CA LEU A 261 6.21 -3.57 5.31
C LEU A 261 5.34 -2.50 4.66
N LEU A 262 5.87 -1.89 3.60
CA LEU A 262 5.21 -0.81 2.87
C LEU A 262 4.43 -1.38 1.67
N ARG A 263 3.25 -0.85 1.35
CA ARG A 263 2.51 -1.29 0.15
C ARG A 263 3.19 -0.80 -1.13
N SER A 264 3.76 0.40 -1.09
CA SER A 264 4.59 0.95 -2.16
C SER A 264 5.49 2.06 -1.61
N VAL A 265 6.58 2.35 -2.32
CA VAL A 265 7.50 3.43 -1.95
C VAL A 265 8.02 4.14 -3.20
N VAL A 266 8.20 5.45 -3.14
CA VAL A 266 8.85 6.23 -4.20
C VAL A 266 10.23 6.67 -3.72
N ILE A 267 11.29 6.31 -4.44
CA ILE A 267 12.68 6.74 -4.19
C ILE A 267 13.24 7.44 -5.42
N GLY A 268 13.36 8.76 -5.33
CA GLY A 268 13.81 9.60 -6.45
C GLY A 268 12.82 9.49 -7.61
N PRO A 269 13.28 9.18 -8.84
CA PRO A 269 12.40 9.08 -10.00
C PRO A 269 11.77 7.68 -10.17
N VAL A 270 11.82 6.81 -9.15
CA VAL A 270 11.40 5.41 -9.25
C VAL A 270 10.36 5.07 -8.18
N LEU A 271 9.24 4.48 -8.60
CA LEU A 271 8.25 3.85 -7.74
C LEU A 271 8.53 2.36 -7.60
N TYR A 272 8.33 1.82 -6.41
CA TYR A 272 8.44 0.39 -6.15
C TYR A 272 7.17 -0.10 -5.48
N ALA A 273 6.62 -1.19 -5.99
CA ALA A 273 5.46 -1.87 -5.45
C ALA A 273 5.56 -3.35 -5.80
N HIS A 274 5.02 -4.24 -4.98
CA HIS A 274 5.16 -5.67 -5.21
C HIS A 274 4.62 -6.10 -6.57
N ALA A 275 3.35 -5.83 -6.84
CA ALA A 275 2.68 -6.30 -8.05
C ALA A 275 2.45 -5.20 -9.07
N MET A 276 1.93 -4.04 -8.64
CA MET A 276 1.57 -2.98 -9.57
C MET A 276 1.62 -1.56 -8.99
N ARG A 277 1.63 -0.55 -9.86
CA ARG A 277 1.54 0.86 -9.45
C ARG A 277 0.22 1.09 -8.66
N PRO A 278 0.23 1.86 -7.58
CA PRO A 278 -1.00 2.24 -6.88
C PRO A 278 -1.98 2.98 -7.78
N ASP A 279 -3.28 2.72 -7.61
CA ASP A 279 -4.34 3.45 -8.28
C ASP A 279 -4.49 4.85 -7.64
N PRO A 280 -4.23 5.95 -8.37
CA PRO A 280 -4.39 7.30 -7.82
C PRO A 280 -5.85 7.66 -7.49
N SER A 281 -6.82 6.92 -8.04
CA SER A 281 -8.24 7.11 -7.72
C SER A 281 -8.66 6.41 -6.42
N GLY A 282 -7.85 5.46 -5.93
CA GLY A 282 -8.13 4.68 -4.73
C GLY A 282 -9.26 3.68 -4.88
N HIS A 283 -9.70 3.36 -6.10
CA HIS A 283 -10.70 2.32 -6.32
C HIS A 283 -10.08 0.92 -6.31
N ASP A 284 -8.89 0.78 -6.89
CA ASP A 284 -8.10 -0.44 -6.82
C ASP A 284 -6.99 -0.28 -5.77
N VAL A 285 -7.38 -0.46 -4.50
CA VAL A 285 -6.46 -0.38 -3.36
C VAL A 285 -5.47 -1.54 -3.34
N ASP A 286 -5.78 -2.62 -4.07
CA ASP A 286 -5.10 -3.90 -4.05
C ASP A 286 -4.10 -4.07 -5.18
N ALA A 287 -4.13 -3.22 -6.21
CA ALA A 287 -3.14 -3.18 -7.28
C ALA A 287 -1.69 -3.34 -6.80
N PRO A 288 -1.21 -2.64 -5.74
CA PRO A 288 0.18 -2.78 -5.28
C PRO A 288 0.60 -4.18 -4.85
N ILE A 289 -0.36 -5.02 -4.44
CA ILE A 289 -0.10 -6.36 -3.89
C ILE A 289 -0.60 -7.45 -4.85
N TRP A 290 -1.71 -7.23 -5.55
CA TRP A 290 -2.41 -8.27 -6.30
C TRP A 290 -2.48 -8.02 -7.81
N GLY A 291 -2.06 -6.84 -8.27
CA GLY A 291 -2.25 -6.43 -9.65
C GLY A 291 -1.53 -7.32 -10.68
N ARG A 292 -2.20 -7.65 -11.78
CA ARG A 292 -1.64 -8.49 -12.86
C ARG A 292 -1.64 -7.75 -14.20
N PRO A 293 -0.76 -6.75 -14.38
CA PRO A 293 -0.77 -5.94 -15.59
C PRO A 293 -0.38 -6.72 -16.85
N LEU A 294 0.50 -7.72 -16.73
CA LEU A 294 0.93 -8.55 -17.86
C LEU A 294 -0.17 -9.53 -18.34
N ALA A 295 -1.13 -9.86 -17.47
CA ALA A 295 -2.31 -10.65 -17.82
C ALA A 295 -3.46 -9.78 -18.38
N GLY A 296 -3.36 -8.45 -18.25
CA GLY A 296 -4.41 -7.50 -18.66
C GLY A 296 -5.51 -7.28 -17.61
N ASP A 297 -5.39 -7.87 -16.42
CA ASP A 297 -6.41 -7.77 -15.36
C ASP A 297 -6.35 -6.42 -14.63
N THR A 298 -5.16 -5.79 -14.60
CA THR A 298 -4.92 -4.52 -13.90
C THR A 298 -4.26 -3.52 -14.85
N PRO A 299 -4.75 -2.29 -14.98
CA PRO A 299 -4.17 -1.32 -15.90
C PRO A 299 -2.84 -0.75 -15.37
N PHE A 300 -2.03 -0.19 -16.27
CA PHE A 300 -0.92 0.67 -15.92
C PHE A 300 -1.39 2.02 -15.39
N TYR A 301 -1.57 2.12 -14.07
CA TYR A 301 -1.88 3.38 -13.40
C TYR A 301 -0.77 4.42 -13.65
N PRO A 302 -1.14 5.71 -13.76
CA PRO A 302 -0.17 6.77 -14.03
C PRO A 302 0.77 6.96 -12.83
N LEU A 303 2.02 7.32 -13.12
CA LEU A 303 3.01 7.61 -12.10
C LEU A 303 2.80 9.01 -11.49
N PRO A 304 3.22 9.23 -10.23
CA PRO A 304 3.28 10.58 -9.65
C PRO A 304 4.18 11.51 -10.45
N GLU A 305 3.98 12.82 -10.30
CA GLU A 305 4.83 13.83 -10.92
C GLU A 305 6.31 13.63 -10.53
N GLY A 306 7.21 13.69 -11.51
CA GLY A 306 8.65 13.48 -11.32
C GLY A 306 9.09 12.02 -11.25
N VAL A 307 8.15 11.07 -11.21
CA VAL A 307 8.44 9.64 -11.25
C VAL A 307 8.35 9.14 -12.69
N THR A 308 9.37 8.42 -13.14
CA THR A 308 9.50 7.99 -14.55
C THR A 308 9.53 6.48 -14.72
N HIS A 309 9.82 5.75 -13.64
CA HIS A 309 9.93 4.30 -13.67
C HIS A 309 9.16 3.67 -12.52
N SER A 310 8.67 2.45 -12.72
CA SER A 310 8.24 1.57 -11.64
C SER A 310 8.97 0.21 -11.68
N VAL A 311 9.13 -0.43 -10.52
CA VAL A 311 9.76 -1.76 -10.41
C VAL A 311 8.89 -2.68 -9.55
N HIS A 312 8.70 -3.90 -10.03
CA HIS A 312 7.74 -4.89 -9.54
C HIS A 312 8.29 -6.31 -9.55
N GLY A 313 7.72 -7.16 -8.69
CA GLY A 313 7.91 -8.60 -8.62
C GLY A 313 6.62 -9.35 -9.02
N HIS A 314 6.15 -10.25 -8.16
CA HIS A 314 4.82 -10.90 -8.16
C HIS A 314 4.56 -11.94 -9.26
N THR A 315 4.72 -11.56 -10.52
CA THR A 315 4.48 -12.46 -11.66
C THR A 315 5.81 -13.02 -12.15
N PRO A 316 6.10 -14.31 -11.92
CA PRO A 316 7.40 -14.88 -12.22
C PRO A 316 7.67 -14.90 -13.72
N LEU A 317 8.86 -14.40 -14.08
CA LEU A 317 9.39 -14.40 -15.43
C LEU A 317 10.45 -15.50 -15.52
N GLU A 318 10.15 -16.59 -16.21
CA GLU A 318 10.95 -17.83 -16.23
C GLU A 318 12.42 -17.68 -16.71
N SER A 319 12.86 -16.50 -17.18
CA SER A 319 14.18 -16.38 -17.82
C SER A 319 14.92 -15.06 -17.60
N ALA A 320 14.24 -13.92 -17.51
CA ALA A 320 14.90 -12.62 -17.35
C ALA A 320 13.93 -11.56 -16.82
N PRO A 321 14.44 -10.51 -16.16
CA PRO A 321 13.65 -9.32 -15.88
C PRO A 321 13.15 -8.67 -17.18
N LEU A 322 11.93 -8.14 -17.13
CA LEU A 322 11.22 -7.57 -18.27
C LEU A 322 11.03 -6.06 -18.08
N PRO A 323 11.74 -5.21 -18.86
CA PRO A 323 11.40 -3.80 -18.99
C PRO A 323 10.26 -3.61 -20.00
N VAL A 324 9.26 -2.83 -19.62
CA VAL A 324 8.10 -2.45 -20.44
C VAL A 324 8.07 -0.92 -20.55
N GLY A 325 8.26 -0.39 -21.76
CA GLY A 325 8.02 1.03 -22.05
C GLY A 325 6.54 1.28 -22.31
N LEU A 326 6.00 2.40 -21.81
CA LEU A 326 4.60 2.77 -21.95
C LEU A 326 4.43 4.03 -22.81
N ASP A 327 3.23 4.22 -23.34
CA ASP A 327 2.88 5.33 -24.25
C ASP A 327 3.02 6.71 -23.59
N ASP A 328 2.95 6.79 -22.26
CA ASP A 328 3.16 8.01 -21.48
C ASP A 328 4.65 8.36 -21.28
N GLY A 329 5.57 7.58 -21.88
CA GLY A 329 7.01 7.74 -21.77
C GLY A 329 7.62 7.17 -20.49
N SER A 330 6.81 6.60 -19.59
CA SER A 330 7.30 5.89 -18.41
C SER A 330 7.73 4.46 -18.75
N ALA A 331 8.43 3.82 -17.81
CA ALA A 331 8.77 2.40 -17.91
C ALA A 331 8.38 1.63 -16.64
N ALA A 332 8.08 0.35 -16.80
CA ALA A 332 7.88 -0.59 -15.69
C ALA A 332 8.85 -1.76 -15.84
N TRP A 333 9.53 -2.14 -14.75
CA TRP A 333 10.40 -3.31 -14.69
C TRP A 333 9.76 -4.39 -13.84
N PHE A 334 9.63 -5.58 -14.40
CA PHE A 334 9.22 -6.77 -13.66
C PHE A 334 10.46 -7.64 -13.47
N ILE A 335 10.81 -7.96 -12.23
CA ILE A 335 12.10 -8.58 -11.89
C ILE A 335 11.96 -9.89 -11.11
N ASP A 336 10.74 -10.35 -10.84
CA ASP A 336 10.57 -11.69 -10.30
C ASP A 336 11.00 -12.72 -11.35
N THR A 337 12.00 -13.52 -10.99
CA THR A 337 12.58 -14.57 -11.85
C THR A 337 12.20 -15.98 -11.35
N GLY A 338 11.23 -16.04 -10.43
CA GLY A 338 10.72 -17.27 -9.85
C GLY A 338 11.78 -17.99 -9.03
N ALA A 339 12.50 -17.29 -8.16
CA ALA A 339 13.72 -17.78 -7.50
C ALA A 339 13.53 -19.15 -6.82
N VAL A 340 12.37 -19.39 -6.22
CA VAL A 340 12.04 -20.68 -5.59
C VAL A 340 11.96 -21.85 -6.57
N TRP A 341 11.55 -21.60 -7.82
CA TRP A 341 11.43 -22.63 -8.86
C TRP A 341 12.68 -22.73 -9.74
N THR A 342 13.30 -21.60 -10.03
CA THR A 342 14.36 -21.52 -11.03
C THR A 342 15.76 -21.57 -10.44
N GLY A 343 15.92 -21.37 -9.12
CA GLY A 343 17.22 -21.20 -8.50
C GLY A 343 17.90 -19.87 -8.86
N ARG A 344 17.15 -18.92 -9.44
CA ARG A 344 17.69 -17.64 -9.93
C ARG A 344 16.94 -16.49 -9.29
N LEU A 345 17.66 -15.68 -8.50
CA LEU A 345 17.16 -14.46 -7.89
C LEU A 345 17.69 -13.25 -8.65
N CYS A 346 16.80 -12.43 -9.19
CA CYS A 346 17.18 -11.17 -9.83
C CYS A 346 17.19 -10.01 -8.84
N ALA A 347 18.25 -9.21 -8.92
CA ALA A 347 18.36 -7.92 -8.27
C ALA A 347 18.69 -6.82 -9.30
N LEU A 348 17.94 -5.73 -9.32
CA LEU A 348 18.08 -4.64 -10.28
C LEU A 348 18.74 -3.42 -9.64
N ASN A 349 19.86 -2.98 -10.19
CA ASN A 349 20.43 -1.68 -9.83
C ASN A 349 19.62 -0.58 -10.52
N THR A 350 18.82 0.17 -9.77
CA THR A 350 17.87 1.15 -10.34
C THR A 350 18.52 2.48 -10.70
N LYS A 351 19.81 2.66 -10.39
CA LYS A 351 20.60 3.80 -10.87
C LYS A 351 21.15 3.55 -12.27
N THR A 352 21.55 2.31 -12.57
CA THR A 352 22.16 1.93 -13.85
C THR A 352 21.25 1.08 -14.73
N TRP A 353 20.06 0.72 -14.23
CA TRP A 353 19.11 -0.21 -14.85
C TRP A 353 19.76 -1.55 -15.24
N THR A 354 20.68 -2.02 -14.40
CA THR A 354 21.46 -3.24 -14.66
C THR A 354 20.93 -4.39 -13.80
N PRO A 355 20.43 -5.48 -14.42
CA PRO A 355 20.02 -6.65 -13.67
C PRO A 355 21.22 -7.52 -13.28
N HIS A 356 21.14 -8.09 -12.08
CA HIS A 356 22.10 -9.03 -11.52
C HIS A 356 21.34 -10.28 -11.11
N VAL A 357 21.61 -11.39 -11.80
CA VAL A 357 21.05 -12.69 -11.44
C VAL A 357 22.03 -13.39 -10.51
N ILE A 358 21.50 -13.84 -9.37
CA ILE A 358 22.18 -14.69 -8.40
C ILE A 358 21.64 -16.09 -8.60
N GLU A 359 22.54 -17.04 -8.84
CA GLU A 359 22.19 -18.43 -9.07
C GLU A 359 22.62 -19.26 -7.87
N GLU A 360 21.89 -20.34 -7.63
CA GLU A 360 22.30 -21.39 -6.70
C GLU A 360 23.58 -22.04 -7.24
N ASP A 361 24.61 -22.18 -6.39
CA ASP A 361 25.84 -22.86 -6.79
C ASP A 361 25.51 -24.33 -7.06
N THR A 362 25.52 -24.74 -8.33
CA THR A 362 25.42 -26.15 -8.75
C THR A 362 26.74 -26.90 -8.50
N ALA A 363 27.35 -26.72 -7.32
CA ALA A 363 28.55 -27.41 -6.91
C ALA A 363 28.22 -28.60 -6.00
N ASP A 364 27.55 -29.63 -6.55
CA ASP A 364 27.66 -31.00 -6.02
C ASP A 364 27.16 -32.09 -7.02
N ASP A 365 27.81 -32.20 -8.18
CA ASP A 365 27.73 -33.39 -9.06
C ASP A 365 28.83 -34.44 -8.73
N HIS A 366 29.36 -34.41 -7.51
CA HIS A 366 30.29 -35.42 -7.01
C HIS A 366 29.83 -35.96 -5.65
N ARG A 367 28.70 -36.68 -5.65
CA ARG A 367 28.45 -37.68 -4.61
C ARG A 367 29.31 -38.93 -4.91
N PRO A 368 30.18 -39.37 -3.98
CA PRO A 368 30.94 -40.61 -4.12
C PRO A 368 30.06 -41.87 -4.04
#